data_AF-A0A6J1GIQ2-F1
#
_entry.id   AF-A0A6J1GIQ2-F1
#
_cell.length_a   1.000
_cell.length_b   1.000
_cell.length_c   1.000
_cell.angle_alpha   90.00
_cell.angle_beta   90.00
_cell.angle_gamma   90.00
#
_symmetry.space_group_name_H-M   'P 1'
#
loop_
_entity.id
_entity.type
_entity.pdbx_description
1 polymer ?
#
loop_
_entity_poly.entity_id
_entity_poly.type
_entity_poly.pdbx_seq_one_letter_code
_entity_poly.pdbx_strand_id
1 'polypeptide(L)'
;MMSAQGLKKAIERNERLSKENSRLEDQLKKMKVIASRGKMAIHGVKEAEDRARKLNNEAMKLTEDLNFFKEQHQMRKFSFASMEEVLVETALNDLVLRDTGSTVGQFLVANMNNDSCRRLLHLSQSLRPSTQRALFLAAQIKTLEENNRQLQIRLSVAQGEVILLSDEIGRLLEDKEDSSPDPDFARKPPASSSSVKLRQNKRPWESLKSED
;
A
#
# COMPACT_ATOMS: atom_id res chain seq x y z
N MET A 1 -18.25 -86.07 -78.12
CA MET A 1 -18.54 -86.36 -76.70
C MET A 1 -17.31 -86.03 -75.89
N MET A 2 -17.44 -85.39 -74.72
CA MET A 2 -16.30 -85.18 -73.83
C MET A 2 -15.78 -86.52 -73.30
N SER A 3 -14.46 -86.69 -73.23
CA SER A 3 -13.87 -87.87 -72.60
C SER A 3 -14.07 -87.81 -71.07
N ALA A 4 -14.19 -88.97 -70.42
CA ALA A 4 -14.36 -89.06 -68.97
C ALA A 4 -13.25 -88.34 -68.18
N GLN A 5 -12.02 -88.33 -68.72
CA GLN A 5 -10.89 -87.59 -68.15
C GLN A 5 -11.06 -86.06 -68.26
N GLY A 6 -11.66 -85.57 -69.34
CA GLY A 6 -12.00 -84.16 -69.50
C GLY A 6 -13.06 -83.71 -68.50
N LEU A 7 -14.07 -84.53 -68.26
CA LEU A 7 -15.12 -84.28 -67.28
C LEU A 7 -14.55 -84.20 -65.85
N LYS A 8 -13.67 -85.14 -65.47
CA LYS A 8 -13.01 -85.13 -64.15
C LYS A 8 -12.21 -83.85 -63.90
N LYS A 9 -11.40 -83.42 -64.89
CA LYS A 9 -10.62 -82.16 -64.79
C LYS A 9 -11.52 -80.93 -64.65
N ALA A 10 -12.67 -80.91 -65.32
CA ALA A 10 -13.63 -79.81 -65.21
C ALA A 10 -14.26 -79.72 -63.80
N ILE A 11 -14.61 -80.87 -63.21
CA ILE A 11 -15.15 -80.96 -61.84
C ILE A 11 -14.12 -80.46 -60.83
N GLU A 12 -12.88 -80.96 -60.88
CA GLU A 12 -11.80 -80.53 -59.98
C GLU A 12 -11.53 -79.02 -60.09
N ARG A 13 -11.59 -78.46 -61.30
CA ARG A 13 -11.45 -77.02 -61.52
C ARG A 13 -12.60 -76.24 -60.91
N ASN A 14 -13.84 -76.72 -61.06
CA ASN A 14 -15.02 -76.07 -60.50
C ASN A 14 -15.00 -76.09 -58.95
N GLU A 15 -14.59 -77.20 -58.34
CA GLU A 15 -14.41 -77.28 -56.88
C GLU A 15 -13.35 -76.29 -56.38
N ARG A 16 -12.24 -76.13 -57.10
CA ARG A 16 -11.21 -75.13 -56.78
C ARG A 16 -11.77 -73.71 -56.89
N LEU A 17 -12.49 -73.40 -57.98
CA LEU A 17 -13.12 -72.10 -58.17
C LEU A 17 -14.18 -71.80 -57.09
N SER A 18 -14.94 -72.81 -56.66
CA SER A 18 -15.91 -72.68 -55.57
C SER A 18 -15.23 -72.31 -54.25
N LYS A 19 -14.12 -72.97 -53.90
CA LYS A 19 -13.32 -72.63 -52.72
C LYS A 19 -12.72 -71.23 -52.80
N GLU A 20 -12.23 -70.83 -53.98
CA GLU A 20 -11.69 -69.49 -54.21
C GLU A 20 -12.77 -68.41 -54.08
N ASN A 21 -13.96 -68.63 -54.68
CA ASN A 21 -15.10 -67.73 -54.55
C ASN A 21 -15.53 -67.55 -53.10
N SER A 22 -15.66 -68.64 -52.33
CA SER A 22 -15.97 -68.56 -50.90
C SER A 22 -14.92 -67.74 -50.13
N ARG A 23 -13.63 -67.93 -50.44
CA ARG A 23 -12.55 -67.13 -49.83
C ARG A 23 -12.65 -65.65 -50.19
N LEU A 24 -12.94 -65.32 -51.44
CA LEU A 24 -13.09 -63.94 -51.92
C LEU A 24 -14.31 -63.25 -51.30
N GLU A 25 -15.43 -63.95 -51.14
CA GLU A 25 -16.61 -63.45 -50.45
C GLU A 25 -16.30 -63.07 -49.00
N ASP A 26 -15.54 -63.90 -48.28
CA ASP A 26 -15.13 -63.63 -46.91
C ASP A 26 -14.16 -62.45 -46.82
N GLN A 27 -13.23 -62.33 -47.77
CA GLN A 27 -12.35 -61.16 -47.87
C GLN A 27 -13.14 -59.87 -48.15
N LEU A 28 -14.13 -59.93 -49.04
CA LEU A 28 -14.99 -58.79 -49.38
C LEU A 28 -15.83 -58.35 -48.18
N LYS A 29 -16.37 -59.30 -47.39
CA LYS A 29 -17.05 -58.99 -46.12
C LYS A 29 -16.12 -58.27 -45.15
N LYS A 30 -14.88 -58.75 -44.97
CA LYS A 30 -13.88 -58.10 -44.11
C LYS A 30 -13.54 -56.69 -44.58
N MET A 31 -13.31 -56.51 -45.88
CA MET A 31 -13.02 -55.18 -46.45
C MET A 31 -14.17 -54.20 -46.23
N LYS A 32 -15.43 -54.63 -46.36
CA LYS A 32 -16.59 -53.76 -46.08
C LYS A 32 -16.63 -53.26 -44.64
N VAL A 33 -16.30 -54.12 -43.66
CA VAL A 33 -16.23 -53.72 -42.25
C VAL A 33 -15.08 -52.73 -42.01
N ILE A 34 -13.93 -52.94 -42.65
CA ILE A 34 -12.80 -52.00 -42.54
C ILE A 34 -13.17 -50.65 -43.14
N ALA A 35 -13.80 -50.64 -44.31
CA ALA A 35 -14.22 -49.41 -44.98
C ALA A 35 -15.25 -48.62 -44.15
N SER A 36 -16.24 -49.28 -43.54
CA SER A 36 -17.21 -48.59 -42.68
C SER A 36 -16.58 -48.02 -41.42
N ARG A 37 -15.67 -48.78 -40.77
CA ARG A 37 -14.88 -48.28 -39.62
C ARG A 37 -14.01 -47.09 -40.01
N GLY A 38 -13.35 -47.14 -41.16
CA GLY A 38 -12.55 -46.03 -41.69
C GLY A 38 -13.37 -44.77 -41.89
N LYS A 39 -14.58 -44.87 -42.46
CA LYS A 39 -15.49 -43.72 -42.62
C LYS A 39 -15.87 -43.09 -41.28
N MET A 40 -16.20 -43.89 -40.27
CA MET A 40 -16.52 -43.38 -38.93
C MET A 40 -15.33 -42.70 -38.27
N ALA A 41 -14.13 -43.29 -38.39
CA ALA A 41 -12.91 -42.69 -37.85
C ALA A 41 -12.60 -41.34 -38.50
N ILE A 42 -12.72 -41.23 -39.83
CA ILE A 42 -12.53 -39.97 -40.56
C ILE A 42 -13.55 -38.92 -40.09
N HIS A 43 -14.81 -39.30 -39.92
CA HIS A 43 -15.83 -38.38 -39.39
C HIS A 43 -15.48 -37.90 -37.98
N GLY A 44 -15.07 -38.80 -37.10
CA GLY A 44 -14.67 -38.47 -35.73
C GLY A 44 -13.47 -37.52 -35.67
N VAL A 45 -12.47 -37.71 -36.54
CA VAL A 45 -11.34 -36.78 -36.67
C VAL A 45 -11.81 -35.41 -37.12
N LYS A 46 -12.66 -35.33 -38.14
CA LYS A 46 -13.16 -34.05 -38.66
C LYS A 46 -13.96 -33.26 -37.60
N GLU A 47 -14.81 -33.94 -36.83
CA GLU A 47 -15.52 -33.29 -35.73
C GLU A 47 -14.57 -32.78 -34.64
N ALA A 48 -13.54 -33.56 -34.31
CA ALA A 48 -12.54 -33.15 -33.31
C ALA A 48 -11.74 -31.93 -33.79
N GLU A 49 -11.38 -31.89 -35.07
CA GLU A 49 -10.72 -30.74 -35.71
C GLU A 49 -11.62 -29.49 -35.67
N ASP A 50 -12.90 -29.63 -36.00
CA ASP A 50 -13.85 -28.51 -35.96
C ASP A 50 -14.04 -27.97 -34.53
N ARG A 51 -14.09 -28.85 -33.52
CA ARG A 51 -14.13 -28.45 -32.10
C ARG A 51 -12.84 -27.75 -31.68
N ALA A 52 -11.68 -28.31 -32.02
CA ALA A 52 -10.38 -27.71 -31.72
C ALA A 52 -10.25 -26.31 -32.34
N ARG A 53 -10.69 -26.13 -33.59
CA ARG A 53 -10.68 -24.83 -34.27
C ARG A 53 -11.55 -23.79 -33.56
N LYS A 54 -12.75 -24.18 -33.11
CA LYS A 54 -13.64 -23.28 -32.35
C LYS A 54 -13.02 -22.84 -31.03
N LEU A 55 -12.48 -23.79 -30.26
CA LEU A 55 -11.82 -23.50 -28.98
C LEU A 55 -10.59 -22.60 -29.17
N ASN A 56 -9.79 -22.85 -30.22
CA ASN A 56 -8.64 -22.00 -30.53
C ASN A 56 -9.04 -20.55 -30.82
N ASN A 57 -10.12 -20.35 -31.60
CA ASN A 57 -10.62 -19.01 -31.91
C ASN A 57 -11.12 -18.28 -30.65
N GLU A 58 -11.77 -18.99 -29.73
CA GLU A 58 -12.22 -18.43 -28.46
C GLU A 58 -11.04 -18.07 -27.54
N ALA A 59 -10.02 -18.92 -27.47
CA ALA A 59 -8.79 -18.66 -26.73
C ALA A 59 -8.05 -17.42 -27.26
N MET A 60 -8.00 -17.23 -28.58
CA MET A 60 -7.43 -16.03 -29.20
C MET A 60 -8.19 -14.76 -28.77
N LYS A 61 -9.53 -14.77 -28.84
CA LYS A 61 -10.35 -13.64 -28.39
C LYS A 61 -10.12 -13.30 -26.92
N LEU A 62 -10.14 -14.31 -26.04
CA LEU A 62 -9.87 -14.11 -24.61
C LEU A 62 -8.46 -13.58 -24.36
N THR A 63 -7.48 -13.97 -25.18
CA THR A 63 -6.12 -13.45 -25.11
C THR A 63 -6.05 -11.98 -25.52
N GLU A 64 -6.75 -11.59 -26.58
CA GLU A 64 -6.89 -10.20 -27.02
C GLU A 64 -7.56 -9.34 -25.95
N ASP A 65 -8.68 -9.81 -25.39
CA ASP A 65 -9.39 -9.13 -24.30
C ASP A 65 -8.48 -8.95 -23.06
N LEU A 66 -7.76 -10.02 -22.67
CA LEU A 66 -6.83 -9.96 -21.54
C LEU A 66 -5.71 -8.95 -21.78
N ASN A 67 -5.15 -8.92 -22.99
CA ASN A 67 -4.13 -7.95 -23.37
C ASN A 67 -4.69 -6.52 -23.34
N PHE A 68 -5.89 -6.30 -23.87
CA PHE A 68 -6.58 -5.01 -23.81
C PHE A 68 -6.77 -4.52 -22.37
N PHE A 69 -7.26 -5.38 -21.46
CA PHE A 69 -7.42 -5.02 -20.05
C PHE A 69 -6.09 -4.78 -19.35
N LYS A 70 -5.06 -5.56 -19.66
CA LYS A 70 -3.70 -5.37 -19.15
C LYS A 70 -3.13 -4.03 -19.57
N GLU A 71 -3.28 -3.66 -20.84
CA GLU A 71 -2.84 -2.37 -21.39
C GLU A 71 -3.63 -1.22 -20.77
N GLN A 72 -4.96 -1.31 -20.68
CA GLN A 72 -5.77 -0.32 -19.97
C GLN A 72 -5.32 -0.12 -18.52
N HIS A 73 -5.05 -1.21 -17.80
CA HIS A 73 -4.58 -1.15 -16.42
C HIS A 73 -3.18 -0.52 -16.33
N GLN A 74 -2.28 -0.82 -17.28
CA GLN A 74 -0.96 -0.19 -17.35
C GLN A 74 -1.06 1.31 -17.68
N MET A 75 -1.88 1.69 -18.65
CA MET A 75 -2.14 3.10 -18.98
C MET A 75 -2.71 3.86 -17.78
N ARG A 76 -3.61 3.24 -17.02
CA ARG A 76 -4.10 3.79 -15.74
C ARG A 76 -2.96 3.95 -14.74
N LYS A 77 -2.05 2.99 -14.58
CA LYS A 77 -0.88 3.14 -13.68
C LYS A 77 -0.02 4.34 -14.02
N PHE A 78 0.19 4.64 -15.30
CA PHE A 78 0.92 5.84 -15.73
C PHE A 78 0.11 7.14 -15.59
N SER A 79 -1.22 7.04 -15.47
CA SER A 79 -2.13 8.18 -15.31
C SER A 79 -2.49 8.52 -13.85
N PHE A 80 -1.98 7.79 -12.84
CA PHE A 80 -2.41 7.94 -11.44
C PHE A 80 -1.36 8.42 -10.44
N ALA A 81 -0.16 8.81 -10.88
CA ALA A 81 0.54 9.85 -10.12
C ALA A 81 0.09 11.16 -10.76
N SER A 82 -0.93 11.81 -10.18
CA SER A 82 -1.17 13.20 -10.54
C SER A 82 0.16 13.96 -10.36
N MET A 83 0.43 14.96 -11.18
CA MET A 83 1.61 15.82 -10.98
C MET A 83 1.68 16.29 -9.52
N GLU A 84 0.53 16.56 -8.90
CA GLU A 84 0.38 16.80 -7.46
C GLU A 84 0.98 15.68 -6.59
N GLU A 85 0.68 14.41 -6.83
CA GLU A 85 1.23 13.31 -6.04
C GLU A 85 2.77 13.24 -6.12
N VAL A 86 3.33 13.44 -7.32
CA VAL A 86 4.78 13.47 -7.51
C VAL A 86 5.41 14.65 -6.77
N LEU A 87 4.78 15.83 -6.86
CA LEU A 87 5.24 17.03 -6.16
C LEU A 87 5.16 16.84 -4.63
N VAL A 88 4.10 16.23 -4.12
CA VAL A 88 3.94 15.92 -2.69
C VAL A 88 5.01 14.92 -2.22
N GLU A 89 5.24 13.84 -2.96
CA GLU A 89 6.32 12.89 -2.63
C GLU A 89 7.70 13.54 -2.64
N THR A 90 7.96 14.43 -3.62
CA THR A 90 9.22 15.16 -3.73
C THR A 90 9.39 16.13 -2.56
N ALA A 91 8.39 16.95 -2.27
CA ALA A 91 8.41 17.89 -1.15
C ALA A 91 8.58 17.17 0.19
N LEU A 92 7.87 16.05 0.41
CA LEU A 92 8.01 15.25 1.63
C LEU A 92 9.37 14.55 1.70
N ASN A 93 10.00 14.19 0.58
CA ASN A 93 11.37 13.63 0.55
C ASN A 93 12.40 14.68 1.00
N ASP A 94 12.25 15.91 0.53
CA ASP A 94 13.19 16.98 0.78
C ASP A 94 13.02 17.57 2.20
N LEU A 95 11.78 17.64 2.69
CA LEU A 95 11.45 18.29 3.96
C LEU A 95 11.43 17.34 5.17
N VAL A 96 11.24 16.03 4.98
CA VAL A 96 11.09 15.06 6.07
C VAL A 96 12.18 13.99 6.01
N LEU A 97 13.05 13.98 7.05
CA LEU A 97 14.22 13.09 7.17
C LEU A 97 13.89 11.58 7.05
N ARG A 98 14.89 10.84 6.55
CA ARG A 98 14.88 9.39 6.29
C ARG A 98 15.01 8.55 7.58
N ASP A 99 13.92 8.39 8.35
CA ASP A 99 13.60 7.11 9.01
C ASP A 99 12.25 7.21 9.72
N THR A 100 11.21 6.66 9.10
CA THR A 100 9.82 6.75 9.60
C THR A 100 9.27 5.38 10.04
N GLY A 101 9.98 4.29 9.76
CA GLY A 101 9.42 2.93 9.78
C GLY A 101 8.97 2.48 11.17
N SER A 102 9.85 2.62 12.17
CA SER A 102 9.56 2.16 13.54
C SER A 102 8.44 2.98 14.21
N THR A 103 8.43 4.28 13.99
CA THR A 103 7.50 5.21 14.66
C THR A 103 6.08 5.11 14.11
N VAL A 104 5.90 4.87 12.81
CA VAL A 104 4.57 4.71 12.20
C VAL A 104 3.85 3.47 12.75
N GLY A 105 4.56 2.34 12.87
CA GLY A 105 3.98 1.11 13.42
C GLY A 105 3.51 1.30 14.86
N GLN A 106 4.35 1.90 15.71
CA GLN A 106 4.01 2.20 17.11
C GLN A 106 2.80 3.14 17.21
N PHE A 107 2.74 4.17 16.37
CA PHE A 107 1.60 5.09 16.34
C PHE A 107 0.29 4.38 15.96
N LEU A 108 0.30 3.53 14.93
CA LEU A 108 -0.90 2.80 14.50
C LEU A 108 -1.37 1.81 15.58
N VAL A 109 -0.44 1.13 16.25
CA VAL A 109 -0.76 0.23 17.38
C VAL A 109 -1.39 1.02 18.54
N ALA A 110 -0.80 2.15 18.94
CA ALA A 110 -1.32 2.99 20.02
C ALA A 110 -2.72 3.57 19.72
N ASN A 111 -3.14 3.60 18.45
CA ASN A 111 -4.44 4.11 18.02
C ASN A 111 -5.34 3.02 17.41
N MET A 112 -5.10 1.73 17.70
CA MET A 112 -5.84 0.61 17.09
C MET A 112 -7.35 0.58 17.38
N ASN A 113 -7.80 1.32 18.39
CA ASN A 113 -9.23 1.52 18.68
C ASN A 113 -9.95 2.32 17.58
N ASN A 114 -9.19 3.03 16.73
CA ASN A 114 -9.70 3.66 15.53
C ASN A 114 -9.67 2.66 14.36
N ASP A 115 -10.82 2.41 13.74
CA ASP A 115 -10.97 1.45 12.63
C ASP A 115 -10.04 1.74 11.45
N SER A 116 -9.82 3.01 11.11
CA SER A 116 -8.91 3.42 10.05
C SER A 116 -7.46 3.10 10.41
N CYS A 117 -7.04 3.37 11.66
CA CYS A 117 -5.70 3.02 12.14
C CYS A 117 -5.48 1.51 12.15
N ARG A 118 -6.49 0.73 12.54
CA ARG A 118 -6.45 -0.75 12.49
C ARG A 118 -6.28 -1.26 11.06
N ARG A 119 -7.04 -0.74 10.09
CA ARG A 119 -6.90 -1.11 8.68
C ARG A 119 -5.54 -0.69 8.11
N LEU A 120 -5.07 0.51 8.42
CA LEU A 120 -3.75 1.00 8.02
C LEU A 120 -2.61 0.14 8.60
N LEU A 121 -2.77 -0.38 9.82
CA LEU A 121 -1.79 -1.28 10.43
C LEU A 121 -1.60 -2.56 9.60
N HIS A 122 -2.70 -3.16 9.12
CA HIS A 122 -2.64 -4.33 8.23
C HIS A 122 -1.97 -4.03 6.88
N LEU A 123 -2.03 -2.79 6.41
CA LEU A 123 -1.45 -2.36 5.14
C LEU A 123 -0.07 -1.71 5.30
N SER A 124 0.48 -1.63 6.51
CA SER A 124 1.65 -0.79 6.86
C SER A 124 2.86 -0.96 5.93
N GLN A 125 3.17 -2.20 5.52
CA GLN A 125 4.27 -2.53 4.60
C GLN A 125 3.99 -2.16 3.14
N SER A 126 2.73 -1.97 2.78
CA SER A 126 2.24 -1.65 1.43
C SER A 126 1.81 -0.19 1.27
N LEU A 127 1.88 0.62 2.34
CA LEU A 127 1.56 2.04 2.29
C LEU A 127 2.58 2.77 1.41
N ARG A 128 2.09 3.79 0.68
CA ARG A 128 2.95 4.69 -0.08
C ARG A 128 3.90 5.46 0.86
N PRO A 129 5.11 5.83 0.41
CA PRO A 129 6.06 6.59 1.24
C PRO A 129 5.49 7.89 1.82
N SER A 130 4.77 8.68 1.02
CA SER A 130 4.05 9.89 1.47
C SER A 130 3.06 9.60 2.58
N THR A 131 2.32 8.50 2.48
CA THR A 131 1.37 8.08 3.51
C THR A 131 2.09 7.69 4.80
N GLN A 132 3.19 6.94 4.71
CA GLN A 132 4.02 6.61 5.87
C GLN A 132 4.58 7.88 6.53
N ARG A 133 4.98 8.89 5.74
CA ARG A 133 5.44 10.18 6.27
C ARG A 133 4.33 10.98 6.93
N ALA A 134 3.15 11.06 6.33
CA ALA A 134 2.01 11.73 6.94
C ALA A 134 1.67 11.12 8.32
N LEU A 135 1.68 9.77 8.41
CA LEU A 135 1.48 9.06 9.67
C LEU A 135 2.60 9.33 10.68
N PHE A 136 3.85 9.39 10.21
CA PHE A 136 4.99 9.76 11.04
C PHE A 136 4.86 11.17 11.61
N LEU A 137 4.47 12.15 10.77
CA LEU A 137 4.22 13.52 11.22
C LEU A 137 3.07 13.57 12.23
N ALA A 138 1.97 12.85 11.99
CA ALA A 138 0.87 12.75 12.95
C ALA A 138 1.33 12.17 14.31
N ALA A 139 2.21 11.18 14.29
CA ALA A 139 2.81 10.63 15.51
C ALA A 139 3.65 11.66 16.27
N GLN A 140 4.47 12.44 15.55
CA GLN A 140 5.26 13.51 16.15
C GLN A 140 4.39 14.63 16.73
N ILE A 141 3.34 15.06 16.01
CA ILE A 141 2.39 16.07 16.48
C ILE A 141 1.75 15.62 17.79
N LYS A 142 1.24 14.38 17.85
CA LYS A 142 0.62 13.85 19.07
C LYS A 142 1.59 13.80 20.26
N THR A 143 2.86 13.50 20.00
CA THR A 143 3.90 13.50 21.03
C THR A 143 4.19 14.92 21.53
N LEU A 144 4.26 15.90 20.62
CA LEU A 144 4.48 17.30 20.97
C LEU A 144 3.30 17.89 21.74
N GLU A 145 2.06 17.55 21.37
CA GLU A 145 0.85 17.97 22.08
C GLU A 145 0.87 17.51 23.54
N GLU A 146 1.21 16.24 23.79
CA GLU A 146 1.30 15.71 25.16
C GLU A 146 2.44 16.38 25.95
N ASN A 147 3.61 16.57 25.34
CA ASN A 147 4.73 17.27 25.97
C ASN A 147 4.37 18.72 26.33
N ASN A 148 3.68 19.43 25.43
CA ASN A 148 3.24 20.80 25.69
C ASN A 148 2.22 20.86 26.84
N ARG A 149 1.26 19.94 26.87
CA ARG A 149 0.30 19.81 27.98
C ARG A 149 1.01 19.60 29.32
N GLN A 150 2.03 18.72 29.34
CA GLN A 150 2.83 18.48 30.55
C GLN A 150 3.63 19.72 30.97
N LEU A 151 4.21 20.46 30.03
CA LEU A 151 4.93 21.71 30.31
C LEU A 151 4.00 22.78 30.87
N GLN A 152 2.79 22.91 30.35
CA GLN A 152 1.78 23.85 30.88
C GLN A 152 1.42 23.54 32.34
N ILE A 153 1.24 22.27 32.69
CA ILE A 153 0.99 21.85 34.08
C ILE A 153 2.19 22.18 34.97
N ARG A 154 3.42 21.89 34.51
CA ARG A 154 4.62 22.21 35.31
C ARG A 154 4.79 23.71 35.50
N LEU A 155 4.49 24.50 34.48
CA LEU A 155 4.54 25.95 34.56
C LEU A 155 3.53 26.49 35.58
N SER A 156 2.29 25.99 35.59
CA SER A 156 1.29 26.44 36.56
C SER A 156 1.66 26.08 38.00
N VAL A 157 2.22 24.89 38.22
CA VAL A 157 2.73 24.47 39.53
C VAL A 157 3.88 25.38 39.98
N ALA A 158 4.88 25.59 39.12
CA ALA A 158 6.00 26.46 39.43
C ALA A 158 5.57 27.92 39.72
N GLN A 159 4.59 28.44 38.99
CA GLN A 159 4.00 29.75 39.27
C GLN A 159 3.32 29.81 40.64
N GLY A 160 2.58 28.76 41.03
CA GLY A 160 1.97 28.65 42.35
C GLY A 160 3.00 28.60 43.48
N GLU A 161 4.10 27.85 43.29
CA GLU A 161 5.21 27.79 44.25
C GLU A 161 5.87 29.15 44.43
N VAL A 162 6.08 29.91 43.35
CA VAL A 162 6.64 31.28 43.42
C VAL A 162 5.72 32.22 44.20
N ILE A 163 4.40 32.13 44.02
CA ILE A 163 3.43 32.95 44.77
C ILE A 163 3.52 32.62 46.26
N LEU A 164 3.47 31.33 46.63
CA LEU A 164 3.54 30.91 48.03
C LEU A 164 4.86 31.34 48.69
N LEU A 165 5.99 31.23 47.98
CA LEU A 165 7.28 31.68 48.48
C LEU A 165 7.33 33.21 48.62
N SER A 166 6.73 33.95 47.69
CA SER A 166 6.65 35.42 47.78
C SER A 166 5.80 35.87 48.96
N ASP A 167 4.66 35.22 49.21
CA ASP A 167 3.79 35.49 50.35
C ASP A 167 4.51 35.17 51.68
N GLU A 168 5.24 34.06 51.74
CA GLU A 168 6.02 33.67 52.92
C GLU A 168 7.16 34.65 53.20
N ILE A 169 7.88 35.08 52.16
CA ILE A 169 8.91 36.11 52.29
C ILE A 169 8.31 37.42 52.80
N GLY A 170 7.12 37.80 52.31
CA GLY A 170 6.38 38.98 52.79
C GLY A 170 6.11 38.92 54.29
N ARG A 171 5.53 37.82 54.77
CA ARG A 171 5.26 37.61 56.21
C ARG A 171 6.52 37.68 57.06
N LEU A 172 7.60 37.01 56.64
CA LEU A 172 8.87 37.01 57.37
C LEU A 172 9.54 38.39 57.44
N LEU A 173 9.26 39.29 56.48
CA LEU A 173 9.75 40.66 56.50
C LEU A 173 8.93 41.52 57.48
N GLU A 174 7.60 41.37 57.50
CA GLU A 174 6.71 42.06 58.43
C GLU A 174 7.01 41.68 59.90
N ASP A 175 7.19 40.39 60.20
CA ASP A 175 7.52 39.89 61.56
C ASP A 175 8.87 40.43 62.09
N LYS A 176 9.79 40.82 61.19
CA LYS A 176 11.07 41.43 61.55
C LYS A 176 11.00 42.92 61.83
N GLU A 177 10.03 43.64 61.26
CA GLU A 177 9.83 45.07 61.56
C GLU A 177 9.22 45.27 62.95
N ASP A 178 8.38 44.33 63.42
CA ASP A 178 7.75 44.39 64.75
C ASP A 178 8.68 44.02 65.93
N SER A 179 9.91 43.56 65.66
CA SER A 179 10.88 43.11 66.69
C SER A 179 12.09 44.03 66.91
N SER A 180 12.08 45.27 66.40
CA SER A 180 13.09 46.30 66.71
C SER A 180 12.67 47.21 67.88
N PRO A 181 13.47 47.37 68.95
CA PRO A 181 13.19 48.31 70.04
C PRO A 181 13.67 49.75 69.74
N ASP A 182 12.78 50.69 70.06
CA ASP A 182 12.85 52.15 70.31
C ASP A 182 13.55 53.13 69.31
N PRO A 183 12.86 54.23 68.90
CA PRO A 183 13.42 55.27 68.07
C PRO A 183 13.93 56.43 68.92
N ASP A 184 15.25 56.54 69.09
CA ASP A 184 15.82 57.82 69.51
C ASP A 184 17.19 58.01 68.85
N PHE A 185 17.22 58.85 67.81
CA PHE A 185 18.19 59.93 67.63
C PHE A 185 18.04 60.54 66.23
N ALA A 186 17.37 61.69 66.19
CA ALA A 186 17.38 62.59 65.06
C ALA A 186 18.79 63.16 64.80
N ARG A 187 19.35 62.97 63.60
CA ARG A 187 20.30 63.92 62.98
C ARG A 187 20.12 64.02 61.47
N LYS A 188 19.99 65.28 61.03
CA LYS A 188 19.89 65.78 59.64
C LYS A 188 21.06 65.35 58.74
N PRO A 189 20.88 65.38 57.39
CA PRO A 189 21.84 64.87 56.42
C PRO A 189 22.86 65.94 55.97
N PRO A 190 24.06 65.56 55.51
CA PRO A 190 24.83 66.38 54.59
C PRO A 190 24.60 65.94 53.14
N ALA A 191 24.48 66.93 52.28
CA ALA A 191 24.40 66.81 50.85
C ALA A 191 25.72 66.29 50.25
N SER A 192 25.64 65.36 49.30
CA SER A 192 26.55 65.31 48.16
C SER A 192 26.02 64.40 47.06
N SER A 193 25.55 65.05 45.99
CA SER A 193 25.83 64.77 44.58
C SER A 193 26.33 63.37 44.20
N SER A 194 25.55 62.64 43.39
CA SER A 194 26.07 61.95 42.21
C SER A 194 24.91 61.53 41.30
N SER A 195 24.73 62.30 40.22
CA SER A 195 23.89 61.93 39.08
C SER A 195 24.51 60.76 38.32
N VAL A 196 23.97 59.56 38.48
CA VAL A 196 24.25 58.43 37.59
C VAL A 196 23.15 58.36 36.54
N LYS A 197 23.51 58.74 35.30
CA LYS A 197 22.65 58.62 34.10
C LYS A 197 22.36 57.15 33.81
N LEU A 198 21.09 56.75 33.94
CA LEU A 198 20.58 55.48 33.45
C LEU A 198 20.46 55.54 31.92
N ARG A 199 21.35 54.87 31.20
CA ARG A 199 21.21 54.65 29.75
C ARG A 199 20.02 53.71 29.50
N GLN A 200 18.94 54.24 28.95
CA GLN A 200 17.88 53.44 28.35
C GLN A 200 18.39 52.84 27.03
N ASN A 201 18.70 51.54 27.04
CA ASN A 201 18.85 50.77 25.80
C ASN A 201 17.45 50.37 25.31
N LYS A 202 16.87 51.16 24.41
CA LYS A 202 15.75 50.73 23.56
C LYS A 202 16.31 49.85 22.44
N ARG A 203 15.88 48.59 22.35
CA ARG A 203 16.07 47.76 21.14
C ARG A 203 15.02 48.18 20.10
N PRO A 204 15.39 48.41 18.84
CA PRO A 204 14.44 48.61 17.75
C PRO A 204 13.88 47.25 17.32
N TRP A 205 12.56 47.06 17.38
CA TRP A 205 11.90 46.07 16.54
C TRP A 205 11.65 46.75 15.20
N GLU A 206 12.33 46.28 14.17
CA GLU A 206 12.10 46.70 12.79
C GLU A 206 10.68 46.33 12.37
N SER A 207 9.97 47.34 11.87
CA SER A 207 8.76 47.17 11.09
C SER A 207 9.12 46.54 9.74
N LEU A 208 8.70 45.29 9.52
CA LEU A 208 8.49 44.79 8.17
C LEU A 208 7.12 45.29 7.70
N LYS A 209 7.15 46.36 6.92
CA LYS A 209 6.10 46.65 5.95
C LYS A 209 6.20 45.60 4.85
N SER A 210 5.11 44.87 4.61
CA SER A 210 4.89 44.17 3.35
C SER A 210 4.23 45.15 2.38
N GLU A 211 4.95 45.51 1.33
CA GLU A 211 4.38 45.95 0.05
C GLU A 211 4.50 44.79 -0.94
N ASP A 212 3.46 44.67 -1.77
CA ASP A 212 3.17 43.76 -2.90
C ASP A 212 2.72 42.32 -2.62
#